data_AF-A0AAV5S6D2-F1
#
_entry.id   AF-A0AAV5S6D2-F1
#
_cell.length_a   1.000
_cell.length_b   1.000
_cell.length_c   1.000
_cell.angle_alpha   90.00
_cell.angle_beta   90.00
_cell.angle_gamma   90.00
#
_symmetry.space_group_name_H-M   'P 1'
#
loop_
_entity.id
_entity.type
_entity.pdbx_description
1 polymer ?
#
loop_
_entity_poly.entity_id
_entity_poly.type
_entity_poly.pdbx_seq_one_letter_code
_entity_poly.pdbx_strand_id
1 'polypeptide(L)'
;MASGSSVEKYLKGWTAFNILQLLGPIALGYGKPATLAEQIFPSGSAIHMRSHAHAAALLLIVKLMLLTNFSSRPLHLIHLLTSLVSASSLAFELFFYKIMPLNTSNLFNLGLAVINVVLWTVCWGSLSAPEEPERKGPRRLFAKHYMEGNTFGVDDIEMEKSRRRKDKNI
;
A
#
# COMPACT_ATOMS: atom_id res chain seq x y z
N MET A 1 3.64 14.64 6.05
CA MET A 1 3.67 13.18 5.82
C MET A 1 2.23 12.70 5.82
N ALA A 2 1.74 12.32 4.64
CA ALA A 2 0.31 12.16 4.36
C ALA A 2 -0.31 11.00 5.15
N SER A 3 -1.45 11.25 5.79
CA SER A 3 -2.31 10.21 6.34
C SER A 3 -2.98 9.46 5.18
N GLY A 4 -2.35 8.39 4.71
CA GLY A 4 -3.02 7.41 3.85
C GLY A 4 -4.30 6.91 4.54
N SER A 5 -5.35 6.66 3.76
CA SER A 5 -6.62 6.15 4.28
C SER A 5 -6.41 4.87 5.10
N SER A 6 -7.28 4.58 6.07
CA SER A 6 -7.16 3.34 6.88
C SER A 6 -7.11 2.08 6.00
N VAL A 7 -7.80 2.11 4.86
CA VAL A 7 -7.81 1.06 3.84
C VAL A 7 -6.41 0.88 3.23
N GLU A 8 -5.76 1.97 2.84
CA GLU A 8 -4.40 1.92 2.29
C GLU A 8 -3.40 1.31 3.27
N LYS A 9 -3.45 1.69 4.55
CA LYS A 9 -2.55 1.13 5.58
C LYS A 9 -2.75 -0.38 5.73
N TYR A 10 -4.01 -0.82 5.78
CA TYR A 10 -4.35 -2.23 5.86
C TYR A 10 -3.87 -3.00 4.63
N LEU A 11 -4.12 -2.49 3.42
CA LEU A 11 -3.71 -3.13 2.17
C LEU A 11 -2.20 -3.17 2.01
N LYS A 12 -1.46 -2.16 2.45
CA LYS A 12 0.01 -2.19 2.51
C LYS A 12 0.51 -3.29 3.43
N GLY A 13 -0.08 -3.41 4.63
CA GLY A 13 0.23 -4.50 5.56
C GLY A 13 -0.09 -5.88 4.97
N TRP A 14 -1.25 -6.01 4.35
CA TRP A 14 -1.67 -7.22 3.65
C TRP A 14 -0.71 -7.59 2.51
N THR A 15 -0.27 -6.60 1.72
CA THR A 15 0.71 -6.78 0.64
C THR A 15 2.06 -7.25 1.19
N ALA A 16 2.53 -6.66 2.28
CA ALA A 16 3.79 -7.05 2.93
C ALA A 16 3.74 -8.50 3.46
N PHE A 17 2.64 -8.90 4.10
CA PHE A 17 2.42 -10.28 4.52
C PHE A 17 2.45 -11.25 3.33
N ASN A 18 1.77 -10.89 2.24
CA ASN A 18 1.72 -11.66 1.01
C ASN A 18 3.09 -11.79 0.30
N ILE A 19 3.98 -10.81 0.47
CA ILE A 19 5.35 -10.86 -0.05
C ILE A 19 6.15 -11.95 0.66
N LEU A 20 6.02 -12.08 1.98
CA LEU A 20 6.72 -13.12 2.76
C LEU A 20 6.31 -14.53 2.31
N GLN A 21 5.04 -14.72 1.94
CA GLN A 21 4.53 -16.00 1.47
C GLN A 21 5.14 -16.43 0.12
N LEU A 22 5.50 -15.47 -0.73
CA LEU A 22 6.09 -15.76 -2.05
C LEU A 22 7.54 -16.24 -1.97
N LEU A 23 8.22 -16.02 -0.85
CA LEU A 23 9.61 -16.47 -0.67
C LEU A 23 9.73 -17.99 -0.64
N GLY A 24 8.74 -18.70 -0.07
CA GLY A 24 8.73 -20.16 0.01
C GLY A 24 8.80 -20.82 -1.37
N PRO A 25 7.85 -20.55 -2.28
CA PRO A 25 7.88 -21.08 -3.65
C PRO A 25 9.15 -20.76 -4.42
N ILE A 26 9.71 -19.54 -4.26
CA ILE A 26 10.97 -19.14 -4.91
C ILE A 26 12.14 -19.98 -4.37
N ALA A 27 12.25 -20.11 -3.05
CA ALA A 27 13.28 -20.92 -2.42
C ALA A 27 13.17 -22.41 -2.82
N LEU A 28 11.96 -22.93 -3.00
CA LEU A 28 11.73 -24.31 -3.42
C LEU A 28 12.11 -24.57 -4.88
N GLY A 29 11.83 -23.66 -5.80
CA GLY A 29 12.11 -23.88 -7.23
C GLY A 29 13.57 -23.64 -7.64
N TYR A 30 14.34 -22.86 -6.87
CA TYR A 30 15.76 -22.61 -7.14
C TYR A 30 16.73 -23.20 -6.10
N GLY A 31 16.24 -23.60 -4.93
CA GLY A 31 17.04 -24.28 -3.90
C GLY A 31 17.22 -25.77 -4.18
N LYS A 32 17.86 -26.47 -3.24
CA LYS A 32 17.96 -27.95 -3.24
C LYS A 32 17.05 -28.62 -2.18
N PRO A 33 15.71 -28.64 -2.29
CA PRO A 33 14.88 -29.44 -1.40
C PRO A 33 14.19 -30.57 -2.17
N ALA A 34 14.84 -31.73 -2.29
CA ALA A 34 14.24 -32.90 -2.95
C ALA A 34 12.95 -33.35 -2.23
N THR A 35 12.95 -33.39 -0.90
CA THR A 35 11.85 -33.97 -0.12
C THR A 35 10.63 -33.06 0.00
N LEU A 36 10.80 -31.75 0.29
CA LEU A 36 9.66 -30.83 0.40
C LEU A 36 9.02 -30.55 -0.96
N ALA A 37 9.83 -30.49 -2.01
CA ALA A 37 9.33 -30.29 -3.36
C ALA A 37 8.52 -31.49 -3.86
N GLU A 38 8.99 -32.72 -3.62
CA GLU A 38 8.25 -33.94 -3.96
C GLU A 38 6.91 -34.03 -3.22
N GLN A 39 6.82 -33.51 -1.99
CA GLN A 39 5.55 -33.46 -1.26
C GLN A 39 4.56 -32.42 -1.80
N ILE A 40 5.06 -31.32 -2.38
CA ILE A 40 4.23 -30.22 -2.90
C ILE A 40 3.90 -30.43 -4.39
N PHE A 41 4.78 -31.11 -5.13
CA PHE A 41 4.67 -31.39 -6.56
C PHE A 41 5.05 -32.86 -6.85
N PRO A 42 4.28 -33.85 -6.35
CA PRO A 42 4.62 -35.27 -6.47
C PRO A 42 4.61 -35.75 -7.93
N SER A 43 3.89 -35.04 -8.80
CA SER A 43 3.81 -35.32 -10.25
C SER A 43 4.46 -34.22 -11.09
N GLY A 44 5.10 -33.23 -10.46
CA GLY A 44 5.69 -32.08 -11.15
C GLY A 44 7.13 -32.36 -11.59
N SER A 45 7.45 -32.08 -12.85
CA SER A 45 8.84 -32.09 -13.31
C SER A 45 9.63 -30.89 -12.74
N ALA A 46 10.95 -30.99 -12.72
CA ALA A 46 11.82 -29.88 -12.32
C ALA A 46 11.56 -28.58 -13.12
N ILE A 47 11.08 -28.72 -14.36
CA ILE A 47 10.67 -27.58 -15.20
C ILE A 47 9.43 -26.90 -14.60
N HIS A 48 8.43 -27.67 -14.14
CA HIS A 48 7.23 -27.14 -13.48
C HIS A 48 7.55 -26.42 -12.17
N MET A 49 8.44 -26.96 -11.36
CA MET A 49 8.88 -26.28 -10.14
C MET A 49 9.53 -24.94 -10.43
N ARG A 50 10.39 -24.88 -11.46
CA ARG A 50 11.03 -23.64 -11.89
C ARG A 50 10.03 -22.66 -12.46
N SER A 51 9.05 -23.09 -13.25
CA SER A 51 8.02 -22.19 -13.78
C SER A 51 7.17 -21.59 -12.65
N HIS A 52 6.81 -22.40 -11.64
CA HIS A 52 6.09 -21.91 -10.47
C HIS A 52 6.93 -20.90 -9.66
N ALA A 53 8.23 -21.14 -9.49
CA ALA A 53 9.13 -20.18 -8.84
C ALA A 53 9.31 -18.89 -9.66
N HIS A 54 9.37 -18.96 -10.99
CA HIS A 54 9.39 -17.78 -11.85
C HIS A 54 8.09 -16.97 -11.72
N ALA A 55 6.93 -17.63 -11.73
CA ALA A 55 5.64 -16.96 -11.55
C ALA A 55 5.57 -16.27 -10.18
N ALA A 56 6.03 -16.93 -9.12
CA ALA A 56 6.12 -16.35 -7.78
C ALA A 56 7.08 -15.15 -7.73
N ALA A 57 8.21 -15.21 -8.42
CA ALA A 57 9.17 -14.10 -8.52
C ALA A 57 8.58 -12.89 -9.28
N LEU A 58 7.85 -13.12 -10.37
CA LEU A 58 7.15 -12.05 -11.10
C LEU A 58 6.08 -11.38 -10.21
N LEU A 59 5.27 -12.17 -9.49
CA LEU A 59 4.30 -11.65 -8.52
C LEU A 59 4.98 -10.87 -7.39
N LEU A 60 6.14 -11.33 -6.93
CA LEU A 60 6.93 -10.64 -5.91
C LEU A 60 7.35 -9.25 -6.39
N ILE A 61 7.87 -9.15 -7.63
CA ILE A 61 8.25 -7.87 -8.24
C ILE A 61 7.03 -6.95 -8.32
N VAL A 62 5.89 -7.44 -8.80
CA VAL A 62 4.65 -6.65 -8.89
C VAL A 62 4.22 -6.13 -7.51
N LYS A 63 4.21 -6.99 -6.48
CA LYS A 63 3.85 -6.61 -5.11
C LYS A 63 4.82 -5.60 -4.50
N LEU A 64 6.12 -5.73 -4.77
CA LEU A 64 7.14 -4.76 -4.33
C LEU A 64 6.95 -3.39 -5.01
N MET A 65 6.70 -3.38 -6.33
CA MET A 65 6.41 -2.15 -7.07
C MET A 65 5.13 -1.49 -6.59
N LEU A 66 4.10 -2.28 -6.26
CA LEU A 66 2.87 -1.79 -5.68
C LEU A 66 3.10 -1.17 -4.29
N LEU A 67 3.95 -1.78 -3.47
CA LEU A 67 4.24 -1.30 -2.12
C LEU A 67 4.99 0.04 -2.15
N THR A 68 5.95 0.20 -3.07
CA THR A 68 6.72 1.43 -3.22
C THR A 68 5.92 2.55 -3.88
N ASN A 69 5.05 2.21 -4.84
CA ASN A 69 4.25 3.16 -5.62
C ASN A 69 2.74 2.94 -5.44
N PHE A 70 2.30 2.88 -4.19
CA PHE A 70 0.92 2.51 -3.84
C PHE A 70 -0.14 3.49 -4.36
N SER A 71 0.20 4.75 -4.65
CA SER A 71 -0.75 5.70 -5.23
C SER A 71 -1.06 5.42 -6.71
N SER A 72 -0.31 4.51 -7.35
CA SER A 72 -0.44 4.23 -8.78
C SER A 72 -1.59 3.29 -9.10
N ARG A 73 -2.68 3.83 -9.65
CA ARG A 73 -3.82 3.07 -10.19
C ARG A 73 -3.44 1.98 -11.21
N PRO A 74 -2.58 2.22 -12.22
CA PRO A 74 -2.23 1.17 -13.17
C PRO A 74 -1.49 0.01 -12.47
N LEU A 75 -0.70 0.28 -11.42
CA LEU A 75 -0.06 -0.80 -10.65
C LEU A 75 -1.09 -1.64 -9.88
N HIS A 76 -2.14 -1.03 -9.32
CA HIS A 76 -3.25 -1.79 -8.71
C HIS A 76 -3.94 -2.70 -9.72
N LEU A 77 -4.18 -2.22 -10.94
CA LEU A 77 -4.78 -3.02 -12.00
C LEU A 77 -3.88 -4.21 -12.39
N ILE A 78 -2.59 -3.96 -12.61
CA ILE A 78 -1.60 -5.00 -12.95
C ILE A 78 -1.52 -6.04 -11.83
N HIS A 79 -1.48 -5.59 -10.57
CA HIS A 79 -1.48 -6.47 -9.41
C HIS A 79 -2.73 -7.32 -9.32
N LEU A 80 -3.90 -6.73 -9.55
CA LEU A 80 -5.17 -7.45 -9.53
C LEU A 80 -5.24 -8.51 -10.64
N LEU A 81 -4.85 -8.16 -11.87
CA LEU A 81 -4.82 -9.08 -13.01
C LEU A 81 -3.86 -10.24 -12.77
N THR A 82 -2.64 -9.95 -12.30
CA THR A 82 -1.64 -11.00 -12.02
C THR A 82 -2.07 -11.88 -10.84
N SER A 83 -2.72 -11.31 -9.83
CA SER A 83 -3.32 -12.07 -8.72
C SER A 83 -4.45 -12.99 -9.19
N LEU A 84 -5.31 -12.53 -10.10
CA LEU A 84 -6.39 -13.33 -10.67
C LEU A 84 -5.84 -14.50 -11.48
N VAL A 85 -4.89 -14.24 -12.38
CA VAL A 85 -4.23 -15.29 -13.18
C VAL A 85 -3.56 -16.32 -12.27
N SER A 86 -2.87 -15.87 -11.21
CA SER A 86 -2.24 -16.76 -10.24
C SER A 86 -3.25 -17.63 -9.49
N ALA A 87 -4.36 -17.06 -9.02
CA ALA A 87 -5.40 -17.80 -8.31
C ALA A 87 -6.07 -18.84 -9.22
N SER A 88 -6.35 -18.46 -10.46
CA SER A 88 -6.88 -19.38 -11.47
C SER A 88 -5.91 -20.50 -11.80
N SER A 89 -4.62 -20.20 -12.02
CA SER A 89 -3.59 -21.22 -12.28
C SER A 89 -3.51 -22.23 -11.14
N LEU A 90 -3.47 -21.75 -9.90
CA LEU A 90 -3.43 -22.61 -8.72
C LEU A 90 -4.69 -23.48 -8.59
N ALA A 91 -5.87 -22.94 -8.89
CA ALA A 91 -7.10 -23.72 -8.92
C ALA A 91 -7.06 -24.81 -10.01
N PHE A 92 -6.59 -24.48 -11.22
CA PHE A 92 -6.43 -25.45 -12.30
C PHE A 92 -5.44 -26.55 -11.96
N GLU A 93 -4.30 -26.20 -11.36
CA GLU A 93 -3.28 -27.16 -10.93
C GLU A 93 -3.79 -28.13 -9.86
N LEU A 94 -4.65 -27.67 -8.94
CA LEU A 94 -5.19 -28.49 -7.85
C LEU A 94 -6.35 -29.40 -8.31
N PHE A 95 -7.29 -28.86 -9.09
CA PHE A 95 -8.54 -29.57 -9.38
C PHE A 95 -8.54 -30.30 -10.72
N PHE A 96 -7.86 -29.75 -11.74
CA PHE A 96 -7.95 -30.25 -13.11
C PHE A 96 -6.68 -31.00 -13.52
N TYR A 97 -5.52 -30.33 -13.47
CA TYR A 97 -4.26 -30.95 -13.88
C TYR A 97 -3.66 -31.86 -12.80
N LYS A 98 -4.08 -31.70 -11.54
CA LYS A 98 -3.64 -32.51 -10.38
C LYS A 98 -2.11 -32.60 -10.24
N ILE A 99 -1.42 -31.53 -10.62
CA ILE A 99 0.05 -31.42 -10.54
C ILE A 99 0.46 -31.18 -9.08
N MET A 100 -0.34 -30.39 -8.36
CA MET A 100 -0.24 -30.21 -6.92
C MET A 100 -1.20 -31.15 -6.19
N PRO A 101 -0.80 -31.76 -5.06
CA PRO A 101 -1.67 -32.59 -4.27
C PRO A 101 -2.71 -31.72 -3.56
N LEU A 102 -3.94 -32.22 -3.51
CA LEU A 102 -5.02 -31.60 -2.76
C LEU A 102 -4.81 -31.85 -1.25
N ASN A 103 -4.01 -31.00 -0.61
CA ASN A 103 -3.77 -31.05 0.83
C ASN A 103 -4.17 -29.73 1.50
N THR A 104 -4.22 -29.72 2.84
CA THR A 104 -4.64 -28.56 3.63
C THR A 104 -3.79 -27.32 3.34
N SER A 105 -2.48 -27.49 3.09
CA SER A 105 -1.58 -26.37 2.81
C SER A 105 -1.88 -25.71 1.46
N ASN A 106 -2.07 -26.50 0.41
CA ASN A 106 -2.39 -26.00 -0.92
C ASN A 106 -3.81 -25.41 -0.99
N LEU A 107 -4.78 -26.00 -0.27
CA LEU A 107 -6.11 -25.40 -0.09
C LEU A 107 -6.03 -24.06 0.64
N PHE A 108 -5.18 -23.94 1.67
CA PHE A 108 -4.96 -22.68 2.37
C PHE A 108 -4.32 -21.63 1.45
N ASN A 109 -3.32 -22.00 0.64
CA ASN A 109 -2.71 -21.11 -0.35
C ASN A 109 -3.73 -20.64 -1.39
N LEU A 110 -4.60 -21.53 -1.88
CA LEU A 110 -5.68 -21.16 -2.78
C LEU A 110 -6.67 -20.20 -2.10
N GLY A 111 -7.05 -20.49 -0.86
CA GLY A 111 -7.92 -19.61 -0.06
C GLY A 111 -7.34 -18.21 0.07
N LEU A 112 -6.05 -18.09 0.38
CA LEU A 112 -5.36 -16.80 0.45
C LEU A 112 -5.31 -16.07 -0.89
N ALA A 113 -5.07 -16.80 -1.99
CA ALA A 113 -5.07 -16.22 -3.33
C ALA A 113 -6.45 -15.66 -3.69
N VAL A 114 -7.52 -16.39 -3.39
CA VAL A 114 -8.90 -15.95 -3.59
C VAL A 114 -9.24 -14.76 -2.70
N ILE A 115 -8.91 -14.81 -1.40
CA ILE A 115 -9.11 -13.69 -0.47
C ILE A 115 -8.38 -12.45 -0.98
N ASN A 116 -7.16 -12.60 -1.49
CA ASN A 116 -6.40 -11.48 -2.05
C ASN A 116 -7.17 -10.85 -3.22
N VAL A 117 -7.63 -11.63 -4.20
CA VAL A 117 -8.42 -11.11 -5.33
C VAL A 117 -9.70 -10.42 -4.85
N VAL A 118 -10.45 -11.02 -3.92
CA VAL A 118 -11.69 -10.45 -3.36
C VAL A 118 -11.40 -9.15 -2.62
N LEU A 119 -10.36 -9.11 -1.79
CA LEU A 119 -10.00 -7.92 -1.03
C LEU A 119 -9.65 -6.75 -1.98
N TRP A 120 -8.83 -6.99 -3.00
CA TRP A 120 -8.43 -5.95 -3.94
C TRP A 120 -9.58 -5.47 -4.84
N THR A 121 -10.48 -6.37 -5.24
CA THR A 121 -11.68 -5.99 -6.01
C THR A 121 -12.66 -5.16 -5.18
N VAL A 122 -12.93 -5.55 -3.94
CA VAL A 122 -13.83 -4.79 -3.04
C VAL A 122 -13.24 -3.42 -2.70
N CYS A 123 -11.94 -3.35 -2.46
CA CYS A 123 -11.27 -2.07 -2.17
C CYS A 123 -11.01 -1.21 -3.42
N TRP A 124 -11.28 -1.70 -4.63
CA TRP A 124 -10.97 -1.01 -5.89
C TRP A 124 -11.59 0.38 -5.97
N GLY A 125 -12.85 0.53 -5.54
CA GLY A 125 -13.55 1.81 -5.53
C GLY A 125 -12.84 2.86 -4.66
N SER A 126 -12.40 2.45 -3.48
CA SER A 126 -11.65 3.32 -2.55
C SER A 126 -10.24 3.66 -3.07
N LEU A 127 -9.61 2.75 -3.80
CA LEU A 127 -8.28 2.95 -4.40
C LEU A 127 -8.32 3.79 -5.69
N SER A 128 -9.43 3.74 -6.42
CA SER A 128 -9.62 4.41 -7.70
C SER A 128 -10.27 5.78 -7.59
N ALA A 129 -10.69 6.16 -6.39
CA ALA A 129 -11.25 7.48 -6.13
C ALA A 129 -10.25 8.56 -6.62
N PRO A 130 -10.73 9.61 -7.33
CA PRO A 130 -9.94 10.81 -7.54
C PRO A 130 -9.40 11.26 -6.19
N GLU A 131 -8.08 11.54 -6.11
CA GLU A 131 -7.59 12.39 -5.02
C GLU A 131 -8.39 13.68 -5.16
N GLU A 132 -9.36 13.89 -4.26
CA GLU A 132 -9.96 15.21 -4.17
C GLU A 132 -8.81 16.18 -3.98
N PRO A 133 -8.72 17.25 -4.80
CA PRO A 133 -7.71 18.25 -4.57
C PRO A 133 -7.89 18.68 -3.12
N GLU A 134 -6.84 18.48 -2.30
CA GLU A 134 -6.80 18.92 -0.92
C GLU A 134 -7.43 20.31 -0.93
N ARG A 135 -8.64 20.46 -0.35
CA ARG A 135 -9.23 21.77 -0.15
C ARG A 135 -8.28 22.45 0.82
N LYS A 136 -7.24 23.07 0.28
CA LYS A 136 -6.48 24.14 0.92
C LYS A 136 -7.48 25.27 1.05
N GLY A 137 -8.43 25.12 1.97
CA GLY A 137 -9.11 26.24 2.57
C GLY A 137 -8.02 27.24 2.95
N PRO A 138 -8.24 28.54 2.76
CA PRO A 138 -7.20 29.55 2.87
C PRO A 138 -6.44 29.29 4.17
N ARG A 139 -5.18 28.86 4.05
CA ARG A 139 -4.29 28.74 5.20
C ARG A 139 -4.32 30.11 5.85
N ARG A 140 -4.99 30.25 6.99
CA ARG A 140 -4.82 31.41 7.84
C ARG A 140 -3.36 31.36 8.27
N LEU A 141 -2.52 32.06 7.51
CA LEU A 141 -1.18 32.41 7.90
C LEU A 141 -1.35 33.29 9.14
N PHE A 142 -1.47 32.66 10.30
CA PHE A 142 -1.13 33.33 11.54
C PHE A 142 0.37 33.51 11.49
N ALA A 143 0.79 34.60 10.84
CA ALA A 143 2.11 35.15 11.02
C ALA A 143 2.21 35.52 12.49
N LYS A 144 2.72 34.58 13.30
CA LYS A 144 3.17 34.85 14.66
C LYS A 144 4.43 35.71 14.53
N HIS A 145 4.25 36.99 14.21
CA HIS A 145 5.31 37.99 14.28
C HIS A 145 5.57 38.22 15.76
N TYR A 146 6.47 37.43 16.34
CA TYR A 146 7.26 37.88 17.48
C TYR A 146 8.12 39.03 16.96
N MET A 147 7.58 40.25 17.04
CA MET A 147 8.43 41.42 17.17
C MET A 147 8.64 41.64 18.66
N GLU A 148 9.66 40.99 19.21
CA GLU A 148 10.38 41.56 20.33
C GLU A 148 11.06 42.83 19.82
N GLY A 149 10.63 43.98 20.29
CA GLY A 149 11.17 45.27 19.88
C GLY A 149 10.37 46.45 20.43
N ASN A 150 10.56 46.74 21.72
CA ASN A 150 10.18 47.95 22.47
C ASN A 150 8.68 48.35 22.55
N THR A 151 8.13 48.10 23.75
CA THR A 151 7.45 49.07 24.63
C THR A 151 6.80 50.29 23.97
N PHE A 152 5.47 50.24 23.86
CA PHE A 152 4.60 51.32 24.32
C PHE A 152 3.39 50.66 24.98
N GLY A 153 3.18 50.97 26.26
CA GLY A 153 1.96 50.55 26.94
C GLY A 153 0.77 51.22 26.27
N VAL A 154 -0.40 50.60 26.34
CA VAL A 154 -1.66 51.18 25.82
C VAL A 154 -1.90 52.60 26.40
N ASP A 155 -1.33 52.89 27.56
CA ASP A 155 -1.37 54.19 28.24
C ASP A 155 -0.59 55.31 27.50
N ASP A 156 0.46 54.99 26.74
CA ASP A 156 1.26 55.99 26.02
C ASP A 156 0.53 56.53 24.77
N ILE A 157 -0.38 55.74 24.19
CA ILE A 157 -1.17 56.12 23.01
C ILE A 157 -2.27 57.12 23.39
N GLU A 158 -2.84 57.04 24.59
CA GLU A 158 -3.83 58.01 25.09
C GLU A 158 -3.18 59.33 25.52
N MET A 159 -1.97 59.29 26.09
CA MET A 159 -1.22 60.51 26.39
C MET A 159 -0.78 61.27 25.14
N GLU A 160 -0.32 60.58 24.08
CA GLU A 160 0.04 61.22 22.81
C GLU A 160 -1.18 61.85 22.11
N LYS A 161 -2.35 61.20 22.18
CA LYS A 161 -3.61 61.75 21.62
C LYS A 161 -4.12 62.98 22.37
N SER A 162 -3.97 63.01 23.69
CA SER A 162 -4.40 64.17 24.50
C SER A 162 -3.47 65.36 24.33
N ARG A 163 -2.15 65.14 24.17
CA ARG A 163 -1.18 66.21 23.88
C ARG A 163 -1.45 66.88 22.52
N ARG A 164 -1.69 66.10 21.47
CA ARG A 164 -2.01 66.63 20.11
C ARG A 164 -3.34 67.38 20.03
N ARG A 165 -4.28 67.10 20.94
CA ARG A 165 -5.55 67.85 21.03
C ARG A 165 -5.37 69.19 21.75
N LYS A 166 -4.41 69.27 22.68
CA LYS A 166 -4.11 70.50 23.42
C LYS A 166 -3.37 71.52 22.54
N ASP A 167 -2.46 71.06 21.69
CA ASP A 167 -1.69 71.92 20.77
C ASP A 167 -2.51 72.43 19.57
N LYS A 168 -3.72 71.88 19.33
CA LYS A 168 -4.64 72.33 18.26
C LYS A 168 -5.67 73.37 18.73
N ASN A 169 -5.73 73.65 20.03
CA ASN A 169 -6.71 74.55 20.65
C ASN A 169 -6.07 75.81 21.26
N ILE A 170 -4.87 76.18 20.79
CA ILE A 170 -4.24 77.49 21.01
C ILE A 170 -4.21 78.23 19.68
#